data_AF-A0A7W1AV63-F1
#
_entry.id   AF-A0A7W1AV63-F1
#
_cell.length_a   1.000
_cell.length_b   1.000
_cell.length_c   1.000
_cell.angle_alpha   90.00
_cell.angle_beta   90.00
_cell.angle_gamma   90.00
#
_symmetry.space_group_name_H-M   'P 1'
#
loop_
_entity.id
_entity.type
_entity.pdbx_description
1 polymer ?
#
loop_
_entity_poly.entity_id
_entity_poly.type
_entity_poly.pdbx_seq_one_letter_code
_entity_poly.pdbx_strand_id
1 'polypeptide(L)' 'MGIDDLFYPDNRIRSLCDRENIPVITLAPELQAYAEKTGSFLHGFGSDLGNGHWNVVGHRVAGELIAQKLKDIVLGK' A
#
# COMPACT_ATOMS: atom_id res chain seq x y z
N MET A 1 -2.01 12.34 -20.51
CA MET A 1 -2.15 10.91 -20.14
C MET A 1 -3.00 10.89 -18.88
N GLY A 2 -4.18 10.27 -18.90
CA GLY A 2 -5.22 10.38 -17.85
C GLY A 2 -4.94 9.54 -16.60
N ILE A 3 -3.79 9.77 -15.96
CA ILE A 3 -3.48 9.25 -14.63
C ILE A 3 -3.39 10.47 -13.72
N ASP A 4 -4.36 10.59 -12.82
CA ASP A 4 -4.52 11.78 -11.98
C ASP A 4 -3.58 11.79 -10.77
N ASP A 5 -3.18 10.61 -10.28
CA ASP A 5 -2.25 10.45 -9.17
C ASP A 5 -1.50 9.10 -9.23
N LEU A 6 -0.46 8.97 -8.39
CA LEU A 6 0.31 7.72 -8.24
C LEU A 6 -0.50 6.56 -7.64
N PHE A 7 -1.69 6.87 -7.10
CA PHE A 7 -2.59 5.92 -6.45
C PHE A 7 -3.72 5.45 -7.38
N TYR A 8 -3.75 5.89 -8.65
CA TYR A 8 -4.79 5.53 -9.60
C TYR A 8 -5.07 4.02 -9.67
N PRO A 9 -4.06 3.11 -9.67
CA PRO A 9 -4.31 1.69 -9.60
C PRO A 9 -5.09 1.27 -8.34
N ASP A 10 -4.67 1.73 -7.16
CA ASP A 10 -5.34 1.46 -5.88
C ASP A 10 -6.76 2.04 -5.86
N ASN A 11 -6.94 3.28 -6.35
CA ASN A 11 -8.23 3.96 -6.43
C ASN A 11 -9.20 3.23 -7.37
N ARG A 12 -8.71 2.72 -8.50
CA ARG A 12 -9.52 1.97 -9.47
C ARG A 12 -9.98 0.62 -8.90
N ILE A 13 -9.09 -0.10 -8.21
CA ILE A 13 -9.45 -1.36 -7.54
C ILE A 13 -10.43 -1.10 -6.40
N ARG A 14 -10.19 -0.07 -5.57
CA ARG A 14 -11.11 0.35 -4.51
C ARG A 14 -12.51 0.64 -5.06
N SER A 15 -12.61 1.43 -6.12
CA SER A 15 -13.89 1.78 -6.75
C SER A 15 -14.67 0.55 -7.24
N LEU A 16 -13.98 -0.47 -7.76
CA LEU A 16 -14.60 -1.74 -8.12
C LEU A 16 -15.08 -2.48 -6.87
N CYS A 17 -14.22 -2.63 -5.88
CA CYS A 17 -14.53 -3.33 -4.64
C CYS A 17 -15.71 -2.70 -3.88
N ASP A 18 -15.78 -1.37 -3.81
CA ASP A 18 -16.88 -0.63 -3.19
C ASP A 18 -18.22 -0.92 -3.89
N ARG A 19 -18.23 -0.96 -5.23
CA ARG A 19 -19.44 -1.29 -6.01
C ARG A 19 -19.90 -2.73 -5.79
N GLU A 20 -18.96 -3.67 -5.72
CA GLU A 20 -19.24 -5.09 -5.59
C GLU A 20 -19.35 -5.56 -4.12
N ASN A 21 -19.27 -4.64 -3.15
CA ASN A 21 -19.27 -4.93 -1.70
C ASN A 21 -18.15 -5.92 -1.28
N ILE A 22 -16.96 -5.75 -1.84
CA ILE A 22 -15.77 -6.55 -1.52
C ILE A 22 -14.87 -5.74 -0.58
N PRO A 23 -14.53 -6.23 0.63
CA PRO A 23 -13.54 -5.56 1.47
C PRO A 23 -12.18 -5.45 0.76
N VAL A 24 -11.59 -4.26 0.80
CA VAL A 24 -10.33 -3.95 0.08
C VAL A 24 -9.33 -3.23 0.96
N ILE A 25 -8.07 -3.64 0.85
CA ILE A 25 -6.92 -2.99 1.48
C ILE A 25 -6.06 -2.39 0.36
N THR A 26 -5.96 -1.06 0.33
CA THR A 26 -5.00 -0.34 -0.53
C THR A 26 -3.78 0.03 0.30
N LEU A 27 -2.58 -0.29 -0.18
CA LEU A 27 -1.35 -0.13 0.60
C LEU A 27 -0.53 1.07 0.16
N ALA A 28 -0.67 1.56 -1.07
CA ALA A 28 0.23 2.58 -1.58
C ALA A 28 0.23 3.89 -0.76
N PRO A 29 -0.93 4.46 -0.34
CA PRO A 29 -0.94 5.66 0.49
C PRO A 29 -0.33 5.45 1.88
N GLU A 30 -0.56 4.29 2.49
CA GLU A 30 -0.07 3.95 3.83
C GLU A 30 1.45 3.74 3.83
N LEU A 31 1.96 3.07 2.80
CA LEU A 31 3.39 2.88 2.61
C LEU A 31 4.09 4.20 2.29
N GLN A 32 3.48 5.09 1.51
CA GLN A 32 4.00 6.45 1.29
C GLN A 32 4.09 7.20 2.62
N ALA A 33 3.02 7.24 3.42
CA ALA A 33 3.01 7.92 4.71
C ALA A 33 4.09 7.39 5.66
N TYR A 34 4.33 6.07 5.67
CA TYR A 34 5.43 5.47 6.42
C TYR A 34 6.81 5.94 5.92
N ALA A 35 7.02 5.91 4.60
CA ALA A 35 8.28 6.33 3.99
C ALA A 35 8.58 7.81 4.28
N GLU A 36 7.59 8.69 4.14
CA GLU A 36 7.71 10.12 4.45
C GLU A 36 8.02 10.37 5.93
N LYS A 37 7.33 9.66 6.83
CA LYS A 37 7.52 9.78 8.28
C LYS A 37 8.91 9.31 8.74
N THR A 38 9.46 8.28 8.09
CA THR A 38 10.68 7.61 8.56
C THR A 38 11.92 7.93 7.73
N GLY A 39 11.76 8.52 6.54
CA GLY A 39 12.84 8.70 5.56
C GLY A 39 13.35 7.38 4.96
N SER A 40 12.63 6.26 5.13
CA SER A 40 13.07 4.94 4.65
C SER A 40 12.58 4.66 3.23
N PHE A 41 13.47 4.18 2.37
CA PHE A 41 13.08 3.57 1.10
C PHE A 41 12.44 2.20 1.35
N LEU A 42 11.24 1.99 0.83
CA LEU A 42 10.50 0.72 0.94
C LEU A 42 10.65 -0.18 -0.29
N HIS A 43 11.32 0.30 -1.32
CA HIS A 43 11.54 -0.38 -2.58
C HIS A 43 13.01 -0.34 -2.98
N GLY A 44 13.39 -1.27 -3.84
CA GLY A 44 14.68 -1.28 -4.50
C GLY A 44 15.81 -1.86 -3.66
N PHE A 45 16.90 -2.19 -4.34
CA PHE A 45 18.05 -2.88 -3.75
C PHE A 45 19.36 -2.29 -4.28
N GLY A 46 20.42 -2.39 -3.47
CA GLY A 46 21.74 -1.90 -3.86
C GLY A 46 21.73 -0.41 -4.21
N SER A 47 22.17 -0.08 -5.42
CA SER A 47 22.19 1.30 -5.93
C SER A 47 20.84 1.79 -6.48
N ASP A 48 19.83 0.93 -6.59
CA ASP A 48 18.52 1.25 -7.17
C ASP A 48 17.43 1.42 -6.09
N LEU A 49 17.78 2.08 -4.98
CA LEU A 49 16.85 2.34 -3.89
C LEU A 49 15.72 3.27 -4.33
N GLY A 50 14.49 2.94 -3.93
CA GLY A 50 13.28 3.69 -4.27
C GLY A 50 12.58 3.25 -5.56
N ASN A 51 13.09 2.23 -6.26
CA ASN A 51 12.51 1.72 -7.50
C ASN A 51 12.15 0.23 -7.41
N GLY A 52 11.27 -0.23 -8.30
CA GLY A 52 11.00 -1.66 -8.48
C GLY A 52 10.22 -2.31 -7.33
N HIS A 53 10.66 -3.49 -6.90
CA HIS A 53 9.96 -4.31 -5.90
C HIS A 53 10.17 -3.81 -4.47
N TRP A 54 9.27 -4.20 -3.55
CA TRP A 54 9.49 -3.99 -2.12
C TRP A 54 10.80 -4.63 -1.67
N ASN A 55 11.54 -3.88 -0.86
CA ASN A 55 12.70 -4.41 -0.16
C ASN A 55 12.27 -5.06 1.17
N VAL A 56 13.24 -5.47 1.99
CA VAL A 56 12.95 -6.12 3.29
C VAL A 56 12.09 -5.23 4.21
N VAL A 57 12.30 -3.92 4.19
CA VAL A 57 11.52 -2.97 4.99
C VAL A 57 10.12 -2.84 4.40
N GLY A 58 10.00 -2.69 3.08
CA GLY A 58 8.70 -2.63 2.39
C GLY A 58 7.83 -3.85 2.65
N HIS A 59 8.40 -5.05 2.51
CA HIS A 59 7.69 -6.30 2.80
C HIS A 59 7.22 -6.39 4.26
N ARG A 60 8.08 -6.02 5.22
CA ARG A 60 7.73 -6.02 6.64
C ARG A 60 6.57 -5.07 6.94
N VAL A 61 6.69 -3.81 6.51
CA VAL A 61 5.67 -2.77 6.77
C VAL A 61 4.35 -3.13 6.09
N ALA A 62 4.39 -3.62 4.84
CA ALA A 62 3.20 -4.09 4.15
C ALA A 62 2.52 -5.24 4.92
N GLY A 63 3.28 -6.23 5.40
CA GLY A 63 2.75 -7.34 6.19
C GLY A 63 2.08 -6.87 7.49
N GLU A 64 2.72 -5.97 8.23
CA GLU A 64 2.18 -5.38 9.46
C GLU A 64 0.86 -4.62 9.20
N LEU A 65 0.81 -3.79 8.14
CA LEU A 65 -0.38 -3.03 7.75
C LEU A 65 -1.53 -3.95 7.34
N ILE A 66 -1.26 -4.99 6.54
CA ILE A 66 -2.27 -5.96 6.12
C ILE A 66 -2.83 -6.69 7.34
N ALA A 67 -1.96 -7.17 8.24
CA ALA A 67 -2.40 -7.88 9.44
C ALA A 67 -3.31 -7.02 10.32
N GLN A 68 -2.96 -5.73 10.50
CA GLN A 68 -3.78 -4.79 11.27
C GLN A 68 -5.13 -4.54 10.59
N LYS A 69 -5.16 -4.23 9.30
CA LYS A 69 -6.44 -3.96 8.59
C LYS A 69 -7.31 -5.21 8.47
N LEU A 70 -6.71 -6.38 8.28
CA LEU A 70 -7.45 -7.64 8.22
C LEU A 70 -8.12 -7.95 9.56
N LYS A 71 -7.43 -7.68 10.68
CA LYS A 71 -8.02 -7.78 12.01
C LYS A 71 -9.27 -6.88 12.13
N ASP A 72 -9.21 -5.64 11.65
CA ASP A 72 -10.35 -4.71 11.74
C ASP A 72 -11.52 -5.18 10.86
N ILE A 73 -11.25 -5.64 9.63
CA ILE A 73 -12.24 -6.24 8.73
C ILE A 73 -12.92 -7.46 9.36
N VAL A 74 -12.15 -8.39 9.93
CA VAL A 74 -12.69 -9.64 10.52
C VAL A 74 -13.48 -9.37 11.80
N LEU A 75 -13.06 -8.37 12.59
CA LEU A 75 -13.72 -8.02 13.85
C LEU A 75 -14.88 -7.03 13.68
N GLY A 76 -15.15 -6.56 12.45
CA GLY A 76 -16.19 -5.57 12.17
C GLY A 76 -15.97 -4.22 12.87
N LYS A 77 -14.71 -3.82 13.00
CA LYS A 77 -14.29 -2.55 13.61
C LYS A 77 -13.96 -1.49 12.58
#